data_AF-A0AAW2P1U7-F1
#
_entry.id   AF-A0AAW2P1U7-F1
#
_cell.length_a   1.000
_cell.length_b   1.000
_cell.length_c   1.000
_cell.angle_alpha   90.00
_cell.angle_beta   90.00
_cell.angle_gamma   90.00
#
_symmetry.space_group_name_H-M   'P 1'
#
loop_
_entity.id
_entity.type
_entity.pdbx_description
1 polymer ?
#
loop_
_entity_poly.entity_id
_entity_poly.type
_entity_poly.pdbx_seq_one_letter_code
_entity_poly.pdbx_strand_id
1 'polypeptide(L)'
;MTRFMSNQRKYTLDSVLGQLSCPLLLVWGDLDPWVGPAKALRIKEFYPNTSLVNLQAGHCPHDEVPELVNKALLEWLPTVTSAPSLQPL
;
A
#
# COMPACT_ATOMS: atom_id res chain seq x y z
N MET A 1 -21.78 10.78 20.17
CA MET A 1 -20.63 10.17 19.45
C MET A 1 -21.13 9.17 18.40
N THR A 2 -21.94 9.61 17.43
CA THR A 2 -22.71 8.64 16.58
C THR A 2 -22.74 9.00 15.09
N ARG A 3 -22.09 10.10 14.67
CA ARG A 3 -22.17 10.59 13.29
C ARG A 3 -21.09 10.03 12.35
N PHE A 4 -20.07 9.35 12.89
CA PHE A 4 -18.95 8.83 12.09
C PHE A 4 -19.19 7.42 11.51
N MET A 5 -20.19 6.67 12.00
CA MET A 5 -20.39 5.26 11.63
C MET A 5 -21.42 5.05 10.50
N SER A 6 -22.11 6.09 10.02
CA SER A 6 -23.25 5.89 9.10
C SER A 6 -22.91 5.89 7.60
N ASN A 7 -21.65 6.19 7.21
CA ASN A 7 -21.31 6.42 5.79
C ASN A 7 -20.19 5.54 5.22
N GLN A 8 -19.77 4.47 5.91
CA GLN A 8 -18.72 3.56 5.43
C GLN A 8 -19.06 2.82 4.12
N ARG A 9 -20.33 2.89 3.66
CA ARG A 9 -20.76 2.29 2.39
C ARG A 9 -20.49 3.16 1.16
N LYS A 10 -20.17 4.45 1.32
CA LYS A 10 -20.02 5.37 0.19
C LYS A 10 -18.68 5.24 -0.54
N TYR A 11 -17.63 4.83 0.16
CA TYR A 11 -16.27 4.72 -0.37
C TYR A 11 -15.70 3.34 -0.06
N THR A 12 -15.92 2.39 -0.97
CA THR A 12 -15.29 1.07 -0.90
C THR A 12 -13.85 1.15 -1.39
N LEU A 13 -13.00 0.24 -0.92
CA LEU A 13 -11.61 0.16 -1.37
C LEU A 13 -11.52 0.02 -2.90
N ASP A 14 -12.33 -0.85 -3.48
CA ASP A 14 -12.40 -1.08 -4.93
C ASP A 14 -12.76 0.20 -5.72
N SER A 15 -13.68 1.02 -5.18
CA SER A 15 -14.05 2.30 -5.79
C SER A 15 -12.90 3.30 -5.79
N VAL A 16 -12.06 3.28 -4.75
CA VAL A 16 -10.88 4.16 -4.66
C VAL A 16 -9.75 3.62 -5.55
N LEU A 17 -9.46 2.33 -5.48
CA LEU A 17 -8.45 1.68 -6.32
C LEU A 17 -8.74 1.85 -7.81
N GLY A 18 -10.01 1.75 -8.22
CA GLY A 18 -10.43 1.95 -9.61
C GLY A 18 -10.22 3.38 -10.15
N GLN A 19 -9.94 4.35 -9.28
CA GLN A 19 -9.63 5.73 -9.66
C GLN A 19 -8.11 5.99 -9.75
N LEU A 20 -7.26 5.05 -9.32
CA LEU A 20 -5.81 5.23 -9.33
C LEU A 20 -5.24 5.02 -10.74
N SER A 21 -4.34 5.91 -11.15
CA SER A 21 -3.62 5.83 -12.42
C SER A 21 -2.10 5.72 -12.26
N CYS A 22 -1.62 5.49 -11.04
CA CYS A 22 -0.21 5.47 -10.68
C CYS A 22 0.22 4.09 -10.16
N PRO A 23 1.51 3.73 -10.26
CA PRO A 23 2.02 2.52 -9.63
C PRO A 23 1.75 2.52 -8.12
N LEU A 24 1.34 1.37 -7.60
CA LEU A 24 1.06 1.15 -6.18
C LEU A 24 2.08 0.19 -5.57
N LEU A 25 2.67 0.54 -4.43
CA LEU A 25 3.43 -0.40 -3.60
C LEU A 25 2.58 -0.83 -2.41
N LEU A 26 2.40 -2.15 -2.27
CA LEU A 26 1.87 -2.77 -1.07
C LEU A 26 3.04 -3.33 -0.26
N VAL A 27 3.21 -2.88 0.98
CA VAL A 27 4.12 -3.48 1.95
C VAL A 27 3.27 -4.09 3.06
N TRP A 28 3.37 -5.40 3.25
CA TRP A 28 2.42 -6.17 4.06
C TRP A 28 3.12 -7.05 5.08
N GLY A 29 2.59 -7.08 6.31
CA GLY A 29 3.01 -8.04 7.33
C GLY A 29 2.27 -9.37 7.18
N ASP A 30 2.99 -10.46 6.99
CA ASP A 30 2.41 -11.80 6.85
C ASP A 30 1.75 -12.32 8.14
N LEU A 31 2.14 -11.74 9.28
CA LEU A 31 1.65 -12.11 10.60
C LEU A 31 0.54 -11.17 11.10
N ASP A 32 0.04 -10.26 10.24
CA ASP A 32 -1.03 -9.32 10.59
C ASP A 32 -2.33 -10.06 11.01
N PRO A 33 -2.74 -9.97 12.29
CA PRO A 33 -3.93 -10.65 12.79
C PRO A 33 -5.26 -9.98 12.39
N TRP A 34 -5.21 -8.76 11.85
CA TRP A 34 -6.38 -7.94 11.54
C TRP A 34 -6.65 -7.85 10.03
N VAL A 35 -5.59 -7.70 9.25
CA VAL A 35 -5.65 -7.49 7.80
C VAL A 35 -4.69 -8.46 7.11
N GLY A 36 -5.00 -9.76 7.20
CA GLY A 36 -4.13 -10.81 6.68
C GLY A 36 -3.77 -10.71 5.19
N PRO A 37 -2.72 -11.45 4.76
CA PRO A 37 -2.05 -11.27 3.46
C PRO A 37 -2.95 -11.54 2.24
N ALA A 38 -4.03 -12.32 2.40
CA ALA A 38 -5.01 -12.56 1.34
C ALA A 38 -5.66 -11.25 0.82
N LYS A 39 -5.76 -10.21 1.65
CA LYS A 39 -6.26 -8.89 1.20
C LYS A 39 -5.27 -8.21 0.25
N ALA A 40 -3.97 -8.29 0.50
CA ALA A 40 -2.96 -7.74 -0.39
C ALA A 40 -3.00 -8.41 -1.78
N LEU A 41 -3.18 -9.73 -1.80
CA LEU A 41 -3.35 -10.48 -3.04
C LEU A 41 -4.59 -10.04 -3.82
N ARG A 42 -5.75 -9.87 -3.16
CA ARG A 42 -6.95 -9.33 -3.80
C ARG A 42 -6.76 -7.93 -4.36
N ILE A 43 -6.06 -7.05 -3.64
CA ILE A 43 -5.76 -5.70 -4.14
C ILE A 43 -4.91 -5.80 -5.41
N LYS A 44 -3.88 -6.66 -5.42
CA LYS A 44 -3.03 -6.88 -6.59
C LYS A 44 -3.79 -7.47 -7.79
N GLU A 45 -4.74 -8.39 -7.55
CA GLU A 45 -5.62 -8.93 -8.59
C GLU A 45 -6.54 -7.85 -9.17
N PHE A 46 -7.11 -6.99 -8.32
CA PHE A 46 -8.01 -5.92 -8.73
C PHE A 46 -7.27 -4.75 -9.41
N TYR A 47 -6.08 -4.41 -8.94
CA TYR A 47 -5.23 -3.33 -9.46
C TYR A 47 -3.86 -3.87 -9.87
N PRO A 48 -3.68 -4.33 -11.14
CA PRO A 48 -2.45 -5.02 -11.55
C PRO A 48 -1.17 -4.16 -11.56
N ASN A 49 -1.31 -2.83 -11.60
CA ASN A 49 -0.17 -1.88 -11.51
C ASN A 49 0.35 -1.78 -10.06
N THR A 50 0.58 -2.94 -9.44
CA THR A 50 0.91 -3.08 -8.03
C THR A 50 2.14 -3.96 -7.83
N SER A 51 3.11 -3.44 -7.10
CA SER A 51 4.20 -4.19 -6.48
C SER A 51 3.78 -4.64 -5.08
N LEU A 52 4.12 -5.86 -4.68
CA LEU A 52 3.79 -6.41 -3.36
C LEU A 52 5.07 -6.91 -2.70
N VAL A 53 5.32 -6.45 -1.48
CA VAL A 53 6.41 -6.89 -0.61
C VAL A 53 5.80 -7.45 0.68
N ASN A 54 6.02 -8.74 0.91
CA ASN A 54 5.60 -9.44 2.11
C ASN A 54 6.75 -9.48 3.11
N LEU A 55 6.48 -9.11 4.36
CA LEU A 55 7.45 -9.04 5.44
C LEU A 55 6.99 -9.93 6.61
N GLN A 56 7.94 -10.54 7.31
CA GLN A 56 7.68 -11.28 8.55
C GLN A 56 7.46 -10.31 9.71
N ALA A 57 6.30 -9.64 9.70
CA ALA A 57 5.87 -8.63 10.66
C ALA A 57 4.34 -8.69 10.87
N GLY A 58 3.86 -8.05 11.93
CA GLY A 58 2.44 -7.88 12.24
C GLY A 58 1.78 -6.74 11.45
N HIS A 59 0.81 -6.07 12.08
CA HIS A 59 -0.05 -5.08 11.42
C HIS A 59 0.69 -3.81 11.00
N CYS A 60 1.74 -3.43 11.73
CA CYS A 60 2.49 -2.20 11.48
C CYS A 60 3.94 -2.54 11.09
N PRO A 61 4.20 -3.06 9.88
CA PRO A 61 5.55 -3.46 9.48
C PRO A 61 6.56 -2.32 9.53
N HIS A 62 6.11 -1.06 9.37
CA HIS A 62 6.97 0.12 9.46
C HIS A 62 7.45 0.44 10.88
N ASP A 63 6.71 0.02 11.91
CA ASP A 63 7.11 0.16 13.31
C ASP A 63 7.89 -1.07 13.79
N GLU A 64 7.53 -2.25 13.31
CA GLU A 64 8.09 -3.53 13.75
C GLU A 64 9.43 -3.88 13.07
N VAL A 65 9.53 -3.64 11.76
CA VAL A 65 10.72 -3.93 10.94
C VAL A 65 11.06 -2.75 10.01
N PRO A 66 11.31 -1.54 10.57
CA PRO A 66 11.49 -0.32 9.79
C PRO A 66 12.59 -0.43 8.73
N GLU A 67 13.66 -1.17 9.00
CA GLU A 67 14.77 -1.36 8.06
C GLU A 67 14.31 -2.06 6.77
N LEU A 68 13.43 -3.07 6.89
CA LEU A 68 12.92 -3.81 5.74
C LEU A 68 11.90 -2.99 4.94
N VAL A 69 11.06 -2.21 5.63
CA VAL A 69 10.13 -1.30 4.97
C VAL A 69 10.89 -0.19 4.23
N ASN A 70 11.87 0.43 4.87
CA ASN A 70 12.69 1.46 4.25
C ASN A 70 13.46 0.91 3.03
N LYS A 71 13.99 -0.30 3.13
CA LYS A 71 14.61 -0.98 1.99
C LYS A 71 13.62 -1.17 0.83
N ALA A 72 12.43 -1.69 1.11
CA ALA A 72 11.39 -1.89 0.09
C ALA A 72 11.01 -0.58 -0.61
N LEU A 73 10.89 0.52 0.14
CA LEU A 73 10.61 1.85 -0.42
C LEU A 73 11.76 2.34 -1.31
N LEU A 74 13.00 2.27 -0.84
CA LEU A 74 14.17 2.72 -1.59
C LEU A 74 14.42 1.90 -2.86
N GLU A 75 14.11 0.60 -2.85
CA GLU A 75 14.20 -0.26 -4.03
C GLU A 75 13.07 0.01 -5.02
N TRP A 76 11.88 0.39 -4.54
CA TRP A 76 10.72 0.62 -5.39
C TRP A 76 10.69 2.01 -6.03
N LEU A 77 11.04 3.08 -5.30
CA LEU A 77 10.96 4.47 -5.79
C LEU A 77 11.66 4.70 -7.16
N PRO A 78 12.85 4.14 -7.43
CA PRO A 78 13.50 4.27 -8.74
C PRO A 78 12.70 3.63 -9.88
N THR A 79 11.89 2.59 -9.59
CA THR A 79 11.10 1.89 -10.61
C THR A 79 9.91 2.70 -11.11
N VAL A 80 9.48 3.71 -10.34
CA VAL A 80 8.31 4.54 -10.67
C VAL A 80 8.68 5.97 -11.08
N THR A 81 9.95 6.35 -10.92
CA THR A 81 10.45 7.68 -11.26
C THR A 81 11.15 7.63 -12.61
N SER A 82 10.43 7.91 -13.70
CA SER A 82 11.05 8.24 -14.99
C SER A 82 11.60 9.68 -14.95
N ALA A 83 12.82 9.83 -14.43
CA ALA A 83 13.69 11.01 -14.44
C ALA A 83 13.18 12.31 -13.75
N PRO A 84 14.08 13.13 -13.17
CA PRO A 84 13.71 14.30 -12.37
C PRO A 84 13.40 15.51 -13.25
N SER A 85 12.19 16.07 -13.17
CA SER A 85 11.99 17.50 -13.47
C SER A 85 12.22 18.30 -12.19
N LEU A 86 13.48 18.38 -11.75
CA LEU A 86 13.90 19.40 -10.80
C LEU A 86 14.02 20.71 -11.56
N GLN A 87 12.97 21.53 -11.55
CA GLN A 87 13.14 22.96 -11.81
C GLN A 87 13.69 23.60 -10.52
N PRO A 88 14.83 24.30 -10.55
CA PRO A 88 15.30 25.06 -9.40
C PRO A 88 14.32 26.20 -9.08
N LEU A 89 14.21 26.53 -7.79
CA LEU A 89 13.49 27.70 -7.27
C LEU A 89 14.01 29.02 -7.87
#